data_AF-A0A9C8N2Z0-F1
#
_entry.id   AF-A0A9C8N2Z0-F1
#
_cell.length_a   1.000
_cell.length_b   1.000
_cell.length_c   1.000
_cell.angle_alpha   90.00
_cell.angle_beta   90.00
_cell.angle_gamma   90.00
#
_symmetry.space_group_name_H-M   'P 1'
#
loop_
_entity.id
_entity.type
_entity.pdbx_description
1 polymer ?
#
loop_
_entity_poly.entity_id
_entity_poly.type
_entity_poly.pdbx_seq_one_letter_code
_entity_poly.pdbx_strand_id
1 'polypeptide(L)'
;SVGFVVLLYILIATITVGSLNFDEIANAKDYVLAQASKPLIGQIGFTVMTVAALISTFSAINATLYGGSRVSYELAEDDELPHEFTYKLWNKPIGLLITVILTLVVANFINLESISTSGSAGFLLIFAVVNYIAFRKAELLKASKTVTLLGTLLCAAAFVVLIVQQFGSNKTGVLISLGIIVACFVIEFGYVKFRKNQ
;
A
#
# COMPACT_ATOMS: atom_id res chain seq x y z
N SER A 1 5.20 4.42 17.48
CA SER A 1 4.01 4.63 16.63
C SER A 1 3.32 3.34 16.18
N VAL A 2 4.03 2.32 15.67
CA VAL A 2 3.38 1.08 15.15
C VAL A 2 2.52 0.35 16.19
N GLY A 3 3.04 0.13 17.41
CA GLY A 3 2.26 -0.55 18.47
C GLY A 3 0.96 0.16 18.85
N PHE A 4 0.94 1.50 18.81
CA PHE A 4 -0.28 2.28 19.04
C PHE A 4 -1.33 2.02 17.95
N VAL A 5 -0.92 1.99 16.68
CA VAL A 5 -1.83 1.71 15.55
C VAL A 5 -2.38 0.28 15.62
N VAL A 6 -1.55 -0.70 16.01
CA VAL A 6 -2.00 -2.08 16.21
C VAL A 6 -3.08 -2.17 17.28
N LEU A 7 -2.87 -1.54 18.44
CA LEU A 7 -3.87 -1.48 19.51
C LEU A 7 -5.15 -0.80 19.03
N LEU A 8 -5.03 0.31 18.30
CA LEU A 8 -6.17 1.02 17.72
C LEU A 8 -6.97 0.13 16.77
N TYR A 9 -6.31 -0.62 15.88
CA TYR A 9 -6.99 -1.55 14.97
C TYR A 9 -7.72 -2.68 15.69
N ILE A 10 -7.12 -3.25 16.75
CA ILE A 10 -7.79 -4.27 17.57
C ILE A 10 -9.05 -3.70 18.24
N LEU A 11 -8.95 -2.49 18.81
CA LEU A 11 -10.09 -1.82 19.44
C LEU A 11 -11.21 -1.55 18.43
N ILE A 12 -10.86 -0.98 17.27
CA ILE A 12 -11.84 -0.66 16.22
C ILE A 12 -12.53 -1.93 15.72
N ALA A 13 -11.79 -3.01 15.48
CA ALA A 13 -12.35 -4.29 15.04
C ALA A 13 -13.32 -4.87 16.10
N THR A 14 -12.91 -4.83 17.38
CA THR A 14 -13.74 -5.30 18.50
C THR A 14 -15.04 -4.51 18.61
N ILE A 15 -14.97 -3.18 18.55
CA ILE A 15 -16.14 -2.31 18.60
C ILE A 15 -17.06 -2.56 17.39
N THR A 16 -16.49 -2.70 16.20
CA THR A 16 -17.27 -2.88 14.96
C THR A 16 -18.04 -4.20 14.97
N VAL A 17 -17.36 -5.32 15.27
CA VAL A 17 -17.99 -6.64 15.34
C VAL A 17 -18.95 -6.75 16.54
N GLY A 18 -18.71 -6.01 17.63
CA GLY A 18 -19.61 -5.95 18.77
C GLY A 18 -20.85 -5.07 18.54
N SER A 19 -20.84 -4.17 17.55
CA SER A 19 -21.91 -3.18 17.33
C SER A 19 -22.82 -3.48 16.14
N LEU A 20 -22.36 -4.29 15.17
CA LEU A 20 -23.09 -4.59 13.95
C LEU A 20 -23.12 -6.09 13.67
N ASN A 21 -24.20 -6.57 13.07
CA ASN A 21 -24.27 -7.94 12.54
C ASN A 21 -23.41 -8.07 11.28
N PHE A 22 -22.99 -9.30 10.94
CA PHE A 22 -22.16 -9.57 9.77
C PHE A 22 -22.79 -9.09 8.44
N ASP A 23 -24.11 -9.19 8.30
CA ASP A 23 -24.82 -8.70 7.11
C ASP A 23 -24.77 -7.18 7.00
N GLU A 24 -24.85 -6.46 8.12
CA GLU A 24 -24.74 -5.00 8.14
C GLU A 24 -23.32 -4.55 7.81
N ILE A 25 -22.31 -5.26 8.30
CA ILE A 25 -20.89 -5.04 7.97
C ILE A 25 -20.67 -5.25 6.47
N ALA A 26 -21.21 -6.33 5.90
CA ALA A 26 -21.07 -6.63 4.48
C ALA A 26 -21.75 -5.59 3.58
N ASN A 27 -22.97 -5.16 3.95
CA ASN A 27 -23.73 -4.16 3.20
C ASN A 27 -23.12 -2.75 3.31
N ALA A 28 -22.51 -2.42 4.45
CA ALA A 28 -21.89 -1.11 4.70
C ALA A 28 -20.36 -1.12 4.56
N LYS A 29 -19.77 -2.10 3.86
CA LYS A 29 -18.31 -2.33 3.82
C LYS A 29 -17.47 -1.09 3.48
N ASP A 30 -17.99 -0.20 2.64
CA ASP A 30 -17.25 0.99 2.18
C ASP A 30 -17.22 2.12 3.22
N TYR A 31 -18.11 2.08 4.22
CA TYR A 31 -18.24 3.09 5.28
C TYR A 31 -18.53 2.46 6.66
N VAL A 32 -18.07 1.23 6.87
CA VAL A 32 -18.47 0.38 8.01
C VAL A 32 -18.21 1.03 9.36
N LEU A 33 -17.13 1.81 9.49
CA LEU A 33 -16.79 2.50 10.73
C LEU A 33 -17.78 3.62 11.07
N ALA A 34 -18.24 4.36 10.06
CA ALA A 34 -19.30 5.35 10.25
C ALA A 34 -20.61 4.66 10.63
N GLN A 35 -20.94 3.56 9.94
CA GLN A 35 -22.13 2.76 10.25
C GLN A 35 -22.09 2.19 11.68
N ALA A 36 -20.94 1.69 12.14
CA ALA A 36 -20.75 1.12 13.46
C ALA A 36 -20.88 2.16 14.59
N SER A 37 -20.73 3.46 14.29
CA SER A 37 -20.96 4.52 15.27
C SER A 37 -22.44 4.84 15.50
N LYS A 38 -23.32 4.46 14.56
CA LYS A 38 -24.75 4.80 14.59
C LYS A 38 -25.51 4.17 15.77
N PRO A 39 -25.29 2.89 16.14
CA PRO A 39 -25.93 2.29 17.31
C PRO A 39 -25.52 2.94 18.64
N LEU A 40 -24.30 3.49 18.73
CA LEU A 40 -23.73 4.04 19.97
C LEU A 40 -24.01 5.54 20.15
N ILE A 41 -23.86 6.33 19.08
CA ILE A 41 -23.84 7.82 19.11
C ILE A 41 -24.89 8.41 18.14
N GLY A 42 -25.67 7.57 17.46
CA GLY A 42 -26.71 8.01 16.53
C GLY A 42 -26.16 8.71 15.28
N GLN A 43 -27.00 9.56 14.68
CA GLN A 43 -26.67 10.25 13.42
C GLN A 43 -25.50 11.25 13.55
N ILE A 44 -25.28 11.79 14.76
CA ILE A 44 -24.17 12.71 15.03
C ILE A 44 -22.85 11.96 14.90
N GLY A 45 -22.73 10.79 15.54
CA GLY A 45 -21.55 9.93 15.44
C GLY A 45 -21.26 9.54 14.00
N PHE A 46 -22.29 9.11 13.27
CA PHE A 46 -22.17 8.76 11.86
C PHE A 46 -21.57 9.91 11.02
N THR A 47 -22.11 11.12 11.19
CA THR A 47 -21.67 12.30 10.44
C THR A 47 -20.24 12.69 10.79
N VAL A 48 -19.89 12.74 12.08
CA VAL A 48 -18.55 13.08 12.54
C VAL A 48 -17.52 12.07 12.03
N MET A 49 -17.81 10.77 12.13
CA MET A 49 -16.94 9.72 11.63
C MET A 49 -16.76 9.80 10.11
N THR A 50 -17.81 10.12 9.37
CA THR A 50 -17.75 10.31 7.92
C THR A 50 -16.83 11.47 7.54
N VAL A 51 -17.00 12.64 8.18
CA VAL A 51 -16.15 13.82 7.93
C VAL A 51 -14.70 13.54 8.32
N ALA A 52 -14.48 12.89 9.48
CA ALA A 52 -13.14 12.52 9.93
C ALA A 52 -12.46 11.54 8.97
N ALA A 53 -13.20 10.54 8.46
CA ALA A 53 -12.69 9.60 7.47
C ALA A 53 -12.28 10.32 6.19
N LEU A 54 -13.09 11.24 5.67
CA LEU A 54 -12.76 12.02 4.46
C LEU A 54 -11.47 12.84 4.67
N ILE A 55 -11.37 13.61 5.75
CA ILE A 55 -10.18 14.42 6.05
C ILE A 55 -8.93 13.52 6.19
N SER A 56 -9.07 12.38 6.86
CA SER A 56 -8.00 11.40 7.02
C SER A 56 -7.54 10.83 5.67
N THR A 57 -8.47 10.43 4.81
CA THR A 57 -8.17 9.91 3.47
C THR A 57 -7.51 10.98 2.59
N PHE A 58 -7.99 12.23 2.61
CA PHE A 58 -7.34 13.33 1.88
C PHE A 58 -5.89 13.55 2.34
N SER A 59 -5.65 13.55 3.65
CA SER A 59 -4.30 13.69 4.20
C SER A 59 -3.38 12.55 3.77
N ALA A 60 -3.87 11.30 3.85
CA ALA A 60 -3.11 10.11 3.44
C ALA A 60 -2.77 10.14 1.95
N ILE A 61 -3.73 10.43 1.07
CA ILE A 61 -3.51 10.56 -0.38
C ILE A 61 -2.46 11.64 -0.66
N ASN A 62 -2.57 12.80 -0.01
CA ASN A 62 -1.64 13.91 -0.19
C ASN A 62 -0.21 13.53 0.22
N ALA A 63 -0.05 12.86 1.36
CA ALA A 63 1.24 12.37 1.84
C ALA A 63 1.85 11.33 0.89
N THR A 64 1.06 10.37 0.41
CA THR A 64 1.53 9.31 -0.50
C THR A 64 1.89 9.85 -1.88
N LEU A 65 1.09 10.74 -2.47
CA LEU A 65 1.37 11.33 -3.79
C LEU A 65 2.66 12.15 -3.78
N TYR A 66 2.82 13.05 -2.81
CA TYR A 66 4.03 13.87 -2.73
C TYR A 66 5.24 13.06 -2.28
N GLY A 67 5.08 12.09 -1.38
CA GLY A 67 6.14 11.18 -0.96
C GLY A 67 6.66 10.36 -2.14
N GLY A 68 5.77 9.68 -2.86
CA GLY A 68 6.13 8.85 -4.02
C GLY A 68 6.79 9.66 -5.13
N SER A 69 6.23 10.82 -5.45
CA SER A 69 6.81 11.71 -6.48
C SER A 69 8.22 12.20 -6.12
N ARG A 70 8.54 12.38 -4.84
CA ARG A 70 9.89 12.79 -4.41
C ARG A 70 10.88 11.63 -4.49
N VAL A 71 10.46 10.43 -4.08
CA VAL A 71 11.29 9.22 -4.23
C VAL A 71 11.65 8.99 -5.69
N SER A 72 10.69 9.11 -6.62
CA SER A 72 11.00 8.99 -8.05
C SER A 72 11.95 10.08 -8.56
N TYR A 73 11.86 11.30 -8.00
CA TYR A 73 12.75 12.40 -8.38
C TYR A 73 14.18 12.17 -7.88
N GLU A 74 14.34 11.79 -6.60
CA GLU A 74 15.64 11.51 -5.98
C GLU A 74 16.33 10.34 -6.70
N LEU A 75 15.59 9.28 -7.01
CA LEU A 75 16.12 8.13 -7.75
C LEU A 75 16.56 8.47 -9.18
N ALA A 76 15.93 9.48 -9.80
CA ALA A 76 16.34 9.97 -11.12
C ALA A 76 17.52 10.95 -11.04
N GLU A 77 17.71 11.63 -9.92
CA GLU A 77 18.89 12.46 -9.64
C GLU A 77 20.13 11.58 -9.40
N ASP A 78 19.95 10.39 -8.81
CA ASP A 78 20.98 9.38 -8.61
C ASP A 78 21.23 8.49 -9.86
N ASP A 79 20.68 8.85 -11.02
CA ASP A 79 20.77 8.10 -12.29
C ASP A 79 20.27 6.64 -12.23
N GLU A 80 19.43 6.31 -11.24
CA GLU A 80 18.77 5.01 -11.07
C GLU A 80 17.40 4.93 -11.78
N LEU A 81 16.83 6.08 -12.19
CA LEU A 81 15.66 6.19 -13.07
C LEU A 81 15.94 7.13 -14.26
N PRO A 82 15.10 7.12 -15.33
CA PRO A 82 15.24 8.04 -16.45
C PRO A 82 15.31 9.50 -15.97
N HIS A 83 16.31 10.25 -16.44
CA HIS A 83 16.59 11.61 -15.96
C HIS A 83 15.43 12.58 -16.20
N GLU A 84 14.50 12.26 -17.12
CA GLU A 84 13.27 13.01 -17.38
C GLU A 84 12.37 13.11 -16.14
N PHE A 85 12.47 12.17 -15.16
CA PHE A 85 11.74 12.26 -13.89
C PHE A 85 12.20 13.43 -13.01
N THR A 86 13.36 14.03 -13.29
CA THR A 86 13.84 15.28 -12.64
C THR A 86 13.15 16.54 -13.19
N TYR A 87 12.44 16.43 -14.32
CA TYR A 87 11.74 17.59 -14.88
C TYR A 87 10.63 18.07 -13.95
N LYS A 88 10.48 19.39 -13.86
CA LYS A 88 9.51 20.04 -12.98
C LYS A 88 8.40 20.69 -13.79
N LEU A 89 7.16 20.41 -13.40
CA LEU A 89 5.96 21.09 -13.87
C LEU A 89 5.34 21.83 -12.69
N TRP A 90 5.14 23.15 -12.80
CA TRP A 90 4.67 24.00 -11.70
C TRP A 90 5.43 23.79 -10.38
N ASN A 91 6.75 23.75 -10.46
CA ASN A 91 7.65 23.56 -9.31
C ASN A 91 7.45 22.22 -8.56
N LYS A 92 6.85 21.22 -9.21
CA LYS A 92 6.70 19.84 -8.71
C LYS A 92 7.33 18.85 -9.70
N PRO A 93 7.87 17.71 -9.24
CA PRO A 93 8.39 16.69 -10.15
C PRO A 93 7.31 16.17 -11.10
N ILE A 94 7.66 15.91 -12.36
CA ILE A 94 6.74 15.37 -13.37
C ILE A 94 6.19 13.99 -12.96
N GLY A 95 6.94 13.24 -12.13
CA GLY A 95 6.49 11.99 -11.53
C GLY A 95 5.17 12.11 -10.76
N LEU A 96 4.84 13.29 -10.21
CA LEU A 96 3.56 13.55 -9.57
C LEU A 96 2.40 13.42 -10.57
N LEU A 97 2.53 14.03 -11.76
CA LEU A 97 1.49 13.99 -12.78
C LEU A 97 1.25 12.55 -13.26
N ILE A 98 2.33 11.82 -13.52
CA ILE A 98 2.27 10.40 -13.91
C ILE A 98 1.56 9.59 -12.83
N THR A 99 1.95 9.76 -11.56
CA THR A 99 1.36 9.05 -10.43
C THR A 99 -0.14 9.36 -10.29
N VAL A 100 -0.55 10.62 -10.45
CA VAL A 100 -1.96 11.03 -10.37
C VAL A 100 -2.78 10.41 -11.49
N ILE A 101 -2.28 10.45 -12.74
CA ILE A 101 -2.98 9.85 -13.89
C ILE A 101 -3.14 8.34 -13.68
N LEU A 102 -2.08 7.64 -13.30
CA LEU A 102 -2.15 6.19 -13.02
C LEU A 102 -3.09 5.88 -11.86
N THR A 103 -3.06 6.69 -10.80
CA THR A 103 -3.96 6.53 -9.64
C THR A 103 -5.42 6.69 -10.07
N LEU A 104 -5.74 7.70 -10.90
CA LEU A 104 -7.10 7.90 -11.42
C LEU A 104 -7.55 6.74 -12.31
N VAL A 105 -6.68 6.23 -13.18
CA VAL A 105 -6.99 5.06 -14.01
C VAL A 105 -7.29 3.85 -13.10
N VAL A 106 -6.39 3.52 -12.18
CA VAL A 106 -6.58 2.39 -11.26
C VAL A 106 -7.85 2.55 -10.43
N ALA A 107 -8.12 3.74 -9.88
CA ALA A 107 -9.27 3.99 -9.02
C ALA A 107 -10.63 3.92 -9.76
N ASN A 108 -10.67 4.21 -11.07
CA ASN A 108 -11.91 4.16 -11.86
C ASN A 108 -12.18 2.78 -12.49
N PHE A 109 -11.13 2.01 -12.78
CA PHE A 109 -11.26 0.73 -13.52
C PHE A 109 -11.08 -0.51 -12.65
N ILE A 110 -10.48 -0.40 -11.46
CA ILE A 110 -10.17 -1.54 -10.59
C ILE A 110 -10.95 -1.41 -9.28
N ASN A 111 -11.54 -2.50 -8.81
CA ASN A 111 -12.29 -2.51 -7.55
C ASN A 111 -11.35 -2.36 -6.32
N LEU A 112 -11.90 -1.82 -5.23
CA LEU A 112 -11.16 -1.54 -3.99
C LEU A 112 -10.43 -2.79 -3.45
N GLU A 113 -11.06 -3.95 -3.54
CA GLU A 113 -10.50 -5.21 -3.06
C GLU A 113 -9.24 -5.62 -3.84
N SER A 114 -9.24 -5.45 -5.16
CA SER A 114 -8.09 -5.76 -6.04
C SER A 114 -6.98 -4.72 -5.88
N ILE A 115 -7.32 -3.45 -5.66
CA ILE A 115 -6.37 -2.38 -5.32
C ILE A 115 -5.69 -2.73 -3.99
N SER A 116 -6.47 -3.08 -2.96
CA SER A 116 -5.95 -3.48 -1.65
C SER A 116 -5.06 -4.71 -1.73
N THR A 117 -5.48 -5.74 -2.47
CA THR A 117 -4.68 -6.96 -2.71
C THR A 117 -3.33 -6.60 -3.32
N SER A 118 -3.32 -5.78 -4.37
CA SER A 118 -2.10 -5.41 -5.09
C SER A 118 -1.16 -4.56 -4.25
N GLY A 119 -1.70 -3.60 -3.49
CA GLY A 119 -0.93 -2.80 -2.55
C GLY A 119 -0.29 -3.66 -1.46
N SER A 120 -1.06 -4.54 -0.82
CA SER A 120 -0.56 -5.44 0.21
C SER A 120 0.49 -6.43 -0.32
N ALA A 121 0.26 -7.03 -1.48
CA ALA A 121 1.22 -7.91 -2.14
C ALA A 121 2.55 -7.18 -2.40
N GLY A 122 2.50 -5.96 -2.95
CA GLY A 122 3.69 -5.13 -3.19
C GLY A 122 4.45 -4.80 -1.91
N PHE A 123 3.75 -4.32 -0.86
CA PHE A 123 4.40 -4.00 0.42
C PHE A 123 5.01 -5.22 1.10
N LEU A 124 4.33 -6.36 1.12
CA LEU A 124 4.86 -7.60 1.71
C LEU A 124 6.10 -8.08 0.97
N LEU A 125 6.13 -7.99 -0.36
CA LEU A 125 7.30 -8.32 -1.16
C LEU A 125 8.46 -7.37 -0.85
N ILE A 126 8.23 -6.05 -0.87
CA ILE A 126 9.24 -5.04 -0.52
C ILE A 126 9.79 -5.29 0.89
N PHE A 127 8.93 -5.51 1.88
CA PHE A 127 9.36 -5.79 3.25
C PHE A 127 10.14 -7.09 3.35
N ALA A 128 9.75 -8.15 2.65
CA ALA A 128 10.52 -9.40 2.62
C ALA A 128 11.93 -9.17 2.05
N VAL A 129 12.05 -8.46 0.93
CA VAL A 129 13.34 -8.17 0.29
C VAL A 129 14.22 -7.27 1.17
N VAL A 130 13.66 -6.18 1.72
CA VAL A 130 14.39 -5.26 2.59
C VAL A 130 14.89 -5.96 3.85
N ASN A 131 14.04 -6.77 4.50
CA ASN A 131 14.44 -7.55 5.67
C ASN A 131 15.51 -8.60 5.30
N TYR A 132 15.42 -9.22 4.13
CA TYR A 132 16.41 -10.18 3.68
C TYR A 132 17.77 -9.53 3.42
N ILE A 133 17.78 -8.36 2.77
CA ILE A 133 19.00 -7.57 2.57
C ILE A 133 19.59 -7.16 3.93
N ALA A 134 18.75 -6.74 4.88
CA ALA A 134 19.18 -6.40 6.23
C ALA A 134 19.76 -7.59 6.99
N PHE A 135 19.23 -8.80 6.79
CA PHE A 135 19.79 -10.05 7.31
C PHE A 135 21.17 -10.36 6.69
N ARG A 136 21.28 -10.27 5.36
CA ARG A 136 22.53 -10.53 4.62
C ARG A 136 23.63 -9.54 4.98
N LYS A 137 23.29 -8.28 5.22
CA LYS A 137 24.21 -7.19 5.59
C LYS A 137 24.15 -6.85 7.08
N ALA A 138 23.71 -7.76 7.93
CA ALA A 138 23.46 -7.48 9.35
C ALA A 138 24.69 -6.97 10.10
N GLU A 139 25.88 -7.45 9.76
CA GLU A 139 27.15 -7.00 10.37
C GLU A 139 27.49 -5.55 9.99
N LEU A 140 27.26 -5.18 8.74
CA LEU A 140 27.44 -3.80 8.25
C LEU A 140 26.43 -2.85 8.90
N LEU A 141 25.17 -3.28 8.99
CA LEU A 141 24.04 -2.46 9.46
C LEU A 141 23.88 -2.47 10.98
N LYS A 142 24.70 -3.24 11.71
CA LYS A 142 24.54 -3.52 13.15
C LYS A 142 23.12 -3.99 13.50
N ALA A 143 22.48 -4.73 12.58
CA ALA A 143 21.13 -5.21 12.72
C ALA A 143 21.10 -6.58 13.42
N SER A 144 20.05 -6.86 14.18
CA SER A 144 19.83 -8.19 14.74
C SER A 144 19.48 -9.18 13.63
N LYS A 145 20.36 -10.17 13.37
CA LYS A 145 20.16 -11.23 12.38
C LYS A 145 18.85 -11.99 12.61
N THR A 146 18.49 -12.24 13.88
CA THR A 146 17.27 -12.98 14.22
C THR A 146 16.02 -12.20 13.84
N VAL A 147 15.97 -10.91 14.17
CA VAL A 147 14.78 -10.07 13.90
C VAL A 147 14.57 -9.89 12.41
N THR A 148 15.64 -9.63 11.64
CA THR A 148 15.57 -9.44 10.19
C THR A 148 15.24 -10.73 9.45
N LEU A 149 15.77 -11.87 9.89
CA LEU A 149 15.39 -13.18 9.33
C LEU A 149 13.93 -13.51 9.61
N LEU A 150 13.48 -13.34 10.86
CA LEU A 150 12.08 -13.56 11.25
C LEU A 150 11.15 -12.65 10.44
N GLY A 151 11.48 -11.37 10.31
CA GLY A 151 10.73 -10.41 9.50
C GLY A 151 10.62 -10.86 8.03
N THR A 152 11.72 -11.34 7.45
CA THR A 152 11.73 -11.90 6.08
C THR A 152 10.77 -13.06 5.95
N LEU A 153 10.89 -14.06 6.84
CA LEU A 153 10.07 -15.28 6.80
C LEU A 153 8.59 -14.98 7.03
N LEU A 154 8.26 -14.11 7.98
CA LEU A 154 6.88 -13.72 8.26
C LEU A 154 6.26 -12.93 7.10
N CYS A 155 7.01 -12.01 6.47
CA CYS A 155 6.50 -11.29 5.30
C CYS A 155 6.30 -12.21 4.10
N ALA A 156 7.25 -13.13 3.86
CA ALA A 156 7.12 -14.12 2.78
C ALA A 156 5.95 -15.07 3.02
N ALA A 157 5.77 -15.57 4.24
CA ALA A 157 4.63 -16.40 4.61
C ALA A 157 3.31 -15.65 4.48
N ALA A 158 3.23 -14.40 4.96
CA ALA A 158 2.04 -13.56 4.83
C ALA A 158 1.71 -13.27 3.36
N PHE A 159 2.72 -13.07 2.51
CA PHE A 159 2.52 -12.91 1.06
C PHE A 159 1.90 -14.17 0.44
N VAL A 160 2.44 -15.35 0.76
CA VAL A 160 1.89 -16.62 0.26
C VAL A 160 0.46 -16.82 0.76
N VAL A 161 0.19 -16.58 2.05
CA VAL A 161 -1.16 -16.68 2.63
C VAL A 161 -2.12 -15.74 1.92
N LEU A 162 -1.72 -14.48 1.69
CA LEU A 162 -2.53 -13.50 0.97
C LEU A 162 -2.87 -13.99 -0.43
N ILE A 163 -1.88 -14.46 -1.20
CA ILE A 163 -2.12 -14.96 -2.56
C ILE A 163 -3.03 -16.18 -2.56
N VAL A 164 -2.80 -17.16 -1.67
CA VAL A 164 -3.61 -18.38 -1.59
C VAL A 164 -5.05 -18.07 -1.20
N GLN A 165 -5.25 -17.24 -0.17
CA GLN A 165 -6.58 -16.85 0.30
C GLN A 165 -7.32 -16.07 -0.80
N GLN A 166 -6.64 -15.11 -1.41
CA GLN A 166 -7.25 -14.23 -2.41
C GLN A 166 -7.47 -14.92 -3.75
N PHE A 167 -6.76 -16.01 -4.05
CA PHE A 167 -7.08 -16.83 -5.23
C PHE A 167 -8.43 -17.56 -5.11
N GLY A 168 -8.92 -17.77 -3.88
CA GLY A 168 -10.26 -18.28 -3.63
C GLY A 168 -11.35 -17.21 -3.77
N SER A 169 -11.14 -16.05 -3.16
CA SER A 169 -12.14 -14.97 -3.05
C SER A 169 -12.13 -13.95 -4.19
N ASN A 170 -10.95 -13.58 -4.71
CA ASN A 170 -10.77 -12.52 -5.71
C ASN A 170 -9.58 -12.83 -6.64
N LYS A 171 -9.82 -13.79 -7.55
CA LYS A 171 -8.85 -14.21 -8.57
C LYS A 171 -8.36 -13.04 -9.42
N THR A 172 -9.24 -12.13 -9.79
CA THR A 172 -8.91 -10.94 -10.58
C THR A 172 -7.88 -10.07 -9.87
N GLY A 173 -8.06 -9.84 -8.57
CA GLY A 173 -7.12 -9.09 -7.74
C GLY A 173 -5.73 -9.72 -7.74
N VAL A 174 -5.63 -11.04 -7.54
CA VAL A 174 -4.35 -11.75 -7.60
C VAL A 174 -3.67 -11.63 -8.96
N LEU A 175 -4.42 -11.79 -10.06
CA LEU A 175 -3.88 -11.67 -11.41
C LEU A 175 -3.38 -10.24 -11.69
N ILE A 176 -4.11 -9.22 -11.25
CA ILE A 176 -3.68 -7.82 -11.36
C ILE A 176 -2.39 -7.61 -10.54
N SER A 177 -2.34 -8.10 -9.29
CA SER A 177 -1.15 -7.95 -8.44
C SER A 177 0.08 -8.59 -9.07
N LEU A 178 -0.04 -9.82 -9.55
CA LEU A 178 1.06 -10.52 -10.23
C LEU A 178 1.44 -9.81 -11.54
N GLY A 179 0.46 -9.32 -12.30
CA GLY A 179 0.69 -8.54 -13.51
C GLY A 179 1.48 -7.26 -13.24
N ILE A 180 1.14 -6.51 -12.19
CA ILE A 180 1.87 -5.31 -11.77
C ILE A 180 3.30 -5.67 -11.37
N ILE A 181 3.49 -6.70 -10.54
CA ILE A 181 4.84 -7.13 -10.08
C ILE A 181 5.70 -7.53 -11.27
N VAL A 182 5.18 -8.37 -12.17
CA VAL A 182 5.90 -8.81 -13.38
C VAL A 182 6.22 -7.61 -14.27
N ALA A 183 5.26 -6.71 -14.50
CA ALA A 183 5.47 -5.50 -15.28
C ALA A 183 6.60 -4.63 -14.71
N CYS A 184 6.66 -4.44 -13.38
CA CYS A 184 7.75 -3.71 -12.72
C CYS A 184 9.12 -4.35 -13.02
N PHE A 185 9.26 -5.67 -12.88
CA PHE A 185 10.52 -6.36 -13.18
C PHE A 185 10.89 -6.32 -14.66
N VAL A 186 9.92 -6.40 -15.56
CA VAL A 186 10.15 -6.32 -17.01
C VAL A 186 10.60 -4.92 -17.41
N ILE A 187 9.95 -3.88 -16.89
CA ILE A 187 10.31 -2.48 -17.13
C ILE A 187 11.73 -2.21 -16.61
N GLU A 188 12.03 -2.64 -15.38
CA GLU A 188 13.35 -2.49 -14.76
C GLU A 188 14.44 -3.19 -15.57
N PHE A 189 14.21 -4.46 -15.94
CA PHE A 189 15.16 -5.22 -16.74
C PHE A 189 15.40 -4.57 -18.11
N GLY A 190 14.34 -4.09 -18.76
CA GLY A 190 14.42 -3.36 -20.02
C GLY A 190 15.25 -2.07 -19.89
N TYR A 191 14.99 -1.29 -18.84
CA TYR A 191 15.69 -0.05 -18.56
C TYR A 191 17.19 -0.28 -18.29
N VAL A 192 17.53 -1.22 -17.40
CA VAL A 192 18.93 -1.54 -17.08
C VAL A 192 19.69 -2.05 -18.31
N LYS A 193 19.05 -2.84 -19.17
CA LYS A 193 19.67 -3.32 -20.42
C LYS A 193 19.92 -2.18 -21.40
N PHE A 194 18.98 -1.24 -21.53
CA PHE A 194 19.14 -0.07 -22.39
C PHE A 194 20.27 0.83 -21.89
N ARG A 195 20.36 1.09 -20.58
CA ARG A 195 21.41 1.89 -19.96
C ARG A 195 22.81 1.28 -20.12
N LYS A 196 22.94 -0.05 -20.01
CA LYS A 196 24.24 -0.75 -20.23
C LYS A 196 24.73 -0.72 -21.68
N ASN A 197 23.83 -0.45 -22.63
CA ASN A 197 24.14 -0.40 -24.07
C ASN A 197 24.43 1.03 -24.56
N GLN A 198 24.27 2.05 -23.71
CA GLN A 198 24.72 3.42 -23.94
C GLN A 198 26.09 3.64 -23.27
#